data_AF-A0A7X7VGP7-F1
#
_entry.id   AF-A0A7X7VGP7-F1
#
_cell.length_a   1.000
_cell.length_b   1.000
_cell.length_c   1.000
_cell.angle_alpha   90.00
_cell.angle_beta   90.00
_cell.angle_gamma   90.00
#
_symmetry.space_group_name_H-M   'P 1'
#
loop_
_entity.id
_entity.type
_entity.pdbx_description
1 polymer ?
#
loop_
_entity_poly.entity_id
_entity_poly.type
_entity_poly.pdbx_seq_one_letter_code
_entity_poly.pdbx_strand_id
1 'polypeptide(L)' 'VIDTPAKEKLYNTMLQFGIEDVYMRMLNVGELMRVMGFPTSYKMPKSQTLAKKFIGNSVAVPVVEQLTKNLIN' A
#
# COMPACT_ATOMS: atom_id res chain seq x y z
N VAL A 1 -9.17 -18.84 11.32
CA VAL A 1 -8.03 -19.74 11.59
C VAL A 1 -6.73 -18.97 11.36
N ILE A 2 -5.89 -18.88 12.40
CA ILE A 2 -4.54 -18.30 12.32
C ILE A 2 -3.60 -19.47 11.99
N ASP A 3 -3.27 -19.63 10.72
CA ASP A 3 -2.59 -20.84 10.21
C ASP A 3 -1.06 -20.81 10.34
N THR A 4 -0.45 -19.66 10.64
CA THR A 4 1.02 -19.54 10.71
C THR A 4 1.47 -18.62 11.84
N PRO A 5 2.66 -18.88 12.45
CA PRO A 5 3.24 -18.02 13.49
C PRO A 5 3.43 -16.57 13.04
N ALA A 6 3.72 -16.36 11.75
CA ALA A 6 3.85 -15.02 11.17
C ALA A 6 2.51 -14.26 11.15
N LYS A 7 1.42 -14.95 10.81
CA LYS A 7 0.06 -14.37 10.80
C LYS A 7 -0.40 -14.01 12.21
N GLU A 8 -0.06 -14.84 13.19
CA GLU A 8 -0.31 -14.59 14.61
C GLU A 8 0.42 -13.34 15.10
N LYS A 9 1.73 -13.24 14.83
CA LYS A 9 2.55 -12.08 15.20
C LYS A 9 1.99 -10.79 14.60
N LEU A 10 1.58 -10.83 13.32
CA LEU A 10 1.00 -9.69 12.63
C LEU A 10 -0.33 -9.24 13.27
N TYR A 11 -1.20 -10.19 13.58
CA TYR A 11 -2.50 -9.91 14.21
C TYR A 11 -2.34 -9.28 15.61
N ASN A 12 -1.45 -9.85 16.43
CA ASN A 12 -1.15 -9.31 17.76
C ASN A 12 -0.57 -7.91 17.68
N THR A 13 0.27 -7.64 16.68
CA THR A 13 0.84 -6.30 16.44
C THR A 13 -0.26 -5.31 16.08
N MET A 14 -1.17 -5.66 15.17
CA MET A 14 -2.27 -4.79 14.75
C MET A 14 -3.23 -4.45 15.90
N LEU A 15 -3.54 -5.42 16.75
CA LEU A 15 -4.33 -5.20 17.98
C LEU A 15 -3.63 -4.24 18.94
N GLN A 16 -2.32 -4.38 19.15
CA GLN A 16 -1.55 -3.48 20.01
C GLN A 16 -1.56 -2.02 19.53
N PHE A 17 -1.60 -1.80 18.21
CA PHE A 17 -1.62 -0.46 17.61
C PHE A 17 -3.04 0.10 17.36
N GLY A 18 -4.09 -0.60 17.79
CA GLY A 18 -5.48 -0.15 17.60
C GLY A 18 -5.91 -0.11 16.12
N ILE A 19 -5.35 -0.99 15.29
CA ILE A 19 -5.74 -1.10 13.88
C ILE A 19 -6.99 -1.99 13.84
N GLU A 20 -8.16 -1.37 13.70
CA GLU A 20 -9.47 -2.03 13.83
C GLU A 20 -9.89 -2.83 12.57
N ASP A 21 -9.39 -2.44 11.40
CA ASP A 21 -9.81 -3.00 10.10
C ASP A 21 -8.80 -4.04 9.57
N VAL A 22 -8.63 -5.15 10.30
CA VAL A 22 -7.67 -6.24 9.99
C VAL A 22 -8.35 -7.35 9.20
N TYR A 23 -8.94 -7.04 8.06
CA TYR A 23 -9.27 -8.10 7.13
C TYR A 23 -7.98 -8.57 6.47
N MET A 24 -7.58 -9.81 6.76
CA MET A 24 -6.51 -10.56 6.09
C MET A 24 -6.93 -10.92 4.64
N ARG A 25 -7.36 -9.90 3.89
CA ARG A 25 -7.80 -9.96 2.50
C ARG A 25 -6.80 -9.24 1.62
N MET A 26 -6.89 -9.46 0.32
CA MET A 26 -6.16 -8.61 -0.62
C MET A 26 -6.64 -7.16 -0.50
N LEU A 27 -5.68 -6.24 -0.47
CA LEU A 27 -5.94 -4.81 -0.55
C LEU A 27 -6.53 -4.46 -1.92
N ASN A 28 -7.50 -3.54 -1.92
CA ASN A 28 -8.05 -2.96 -3.13
C ASN A 28 -7.11 -1.88 -3.71
N VAL A 29 -7.37 -1.45 -4.94
CA VAL A 29 -6.50 -0.48 -5.63
C VAL A 29 -6.41 0.85 -4.88
N GLY A 30 -7.51 1.33 -4.29
CA GLY A 30 -7.53 2.58 -3.53
C GLY A 30 -6.69 2.51 -2.25
N GLU A 31 -6.76 1.39 -1.53
CA GLU A 31 -5.93 1.12 -0.36
C GLU A 31 -4.45 1.08 -0.73
N LEU A 32 -4.10 0.36 -1.81
CA LEU A 32 -2.75 0.28 -2.33
C LEU A 32 -2.21 1.68 -2.72
N MET A 33 -3.02 2.50 -3.39
CA MET A 33 -2.64 3.87 -3.74
C MET A 33 -2.39 4.73 -2.49
N ARG A 34 -3.22 4.59 -1.46
CA ARG A 34 -3.07 5.36 -0.23
C ARG A 34 -1.78 4.99 0.51
N VAL A 35 -1.45 3.69 0.58
CA VAL A 35 -0.20 3.19 1.17
C VAL A 35 1.03 3.71 0.41
N MET A 36 0.95 3.81 -0.92
CA MET A 36 2.05 4.33 -1.74
C MET A 36 2.21 5.86 -1.68
N GLY A 37 1.29 6.58 -1.01
CA GLY A 37 1.32 8.03 -0.88
C GLY A 37 0.74 8.78 -2.08
N PHE A 38 -0.12 8.16 -2.90
CA PHE A 38 -0.78 8.88 -3.99
C PHE A 38 -1.79 9.90 -3.45
N PRO A 39 -1.91 11.07 -4.09
CA PRO A 39 -2.97 12.02 -3.76
C PRO A 39 -4.36 11.43 -4.11
N THR A 40 -5.39 11.84 -3.37
CA THR A 40 -6.78 11.36 -3.58
C THR A 40 -7.36 11.71 -4.95
N SER A 41 -6.79 12.72 -5.62
CA SER A 41 -7.16 13.13 -6.97
C SER A 41 -6.52 12.29 -8.08
N TYR A 42 -5.57 11.41 -7.76
CA TYR A 42 -4.86 10.60 -8.75
C TYR A 42 -5.79 9.55 -9.38
N LYS A 43 -5.75 9.44 -10.71
CA LYS A 43 -6.59 8.50 -11.47
C LYS A 43 -5.76 7.35 -12.03
N MET A 44 -6.07 6.14 -11.59
CA MET A 44 -5.50 4.91 -12.14
C MET A 44 -6.30 4.40 -13.35
N PRO A 45 -5.70 3.53 -14.19
CA PRO A 45 -6.44 2.81 -15.23
C PRO A 45 -7.66 2.08 -14.64
N LYS A 46 -8.77 2.07 -15.37
CA LYS A 46 -10.01 1.38 -14.94
C LYS A 46 -9.81 -0.12 -14.71
N SER A 47 -8.84 -0.73 -15.42
CA SER A 47 -8.50 -2.13 -15.22
C SER A 47 -7.73 -2.32 -13.91
N GLN A 48 -8.34 -3.06 -12.99
CA GLN A 48 -7.74 -3.37 -11.68
C GLN A 48 -6.41 -4.12 -11.81
N THR A 49 -6.29 -5.04 -12.77
CA THR A 49 -5.05 -5.80 -13.01
C THR A 49 -3.91 -4.89 -13.46
N LEU A 50 -4.19 -3.96 -14.38
CA LEU A 50 -3.19 -2.98 -14.83
C LEU A 50 -2.82 -2.01 -13.72
N ALA A 51 -3.80 -1.50 -12.96
CA ALA A 51 -3.54 -0.62 -11.83
C ALA A 51 -2.65 -1.29 -10.77
N LYS A 52 -2.95 -2.55 -10.41
CA LYS A 52 -2.13 -3.34 -9.48
C LYS A 52 -0.71 -3.58 -10.01
N LYS A 53 -0.55 -3.85 -11.31
CA LYS A 53 0.77 -4.01 -11.94
C LYS A 53 1.62 -2.74 -11.85
N PHE A 54 1.00 -1.56 -12.03
CA PHE A 54 1.72 -0.28 -11.92
C PHE A 54 2.07 0.07 -10.48
N ILE A 55 1.20 -0.22 -9.52
CA ILE A 55 1.49 0.02 -8.10
C ILE A 55 2.57 -0.95 -7.59
N GLY A 56 2.43 -2.25 -7.85
CA GLY A 56 3.18 -3.31 -7.16
C GLY A 56 4.68 -3.37 -7.45
N ASN A 57 5.15 -2.76 -8.53
CA ASN A 57 6.58 -2.67 -8.87
C ASN A 57 7.16 -1.26 -8.69
N SER A 58 6.38 -0.32 -8.13
CA SER A 58 6.79 1.08 -8.02
C SER A 58 7.49 1.37 -6.69
N VAL A 59 8.43 2.31 -6.74
CA VAL A 59 8.96 2.98 -5.55
C VAL A 59 7.87 3.91 -4.98
N ALA A 60 7.78 4.05 -3.65
CA ALA A 60 6.78 4.90 -3.01
C ALA A 60 6.83 6.35 -3.54
N VAL A 61 5.66 6.98 -3.71
CA VAL A 61 5.56 8.30 -4.35
C VAL A 61 6.42 9.37 -3.65
N PRO A 62 6.46 9.45 -2.30
CA PRO A 62 7.33 10.42 -1.62
C PRO A 62 8.82 10.24 -1.91
N VAL A 63 9.26 9.00 -2.14
CA VAL A 63 10.67 8.71 -2.46
C VAL A 63 10.99 9.15 -3.88
N VAL A 64 10.10 8.88 -4.84
CA VAL A 64 10.25 9.36 -6.23
C VAL A 64 10.26 10.88 -6.26
N GLU A 65 9.36 11.53 -5.54
CA GLU A 65 9.29 12.98 -5.43
C GLU A 65 10.62 13.57 -4.93
N GLN A 66 11.17 13.01 -3.85
CA GLN A 66 12.44 13.48 -3.29
C GLN A 66 13.61 13.22 -4.25
N LEU A 67 13.65 12.05 -4.90
CA LEU A 67 14.67 11.72 -5.88
C LEU A 67 14.64 12.72 -7.05
N THR A 68 13.47 13.00 -7.59
CA THR A 68 13.30 13.96 -8.69
C THR A 68 13.74 15.37 -8.29
N LYS A 69 13.38 15.84 -7.09
CA LYS A 69 13.85 17.13 -6.56
C LYS A 69 15.38 17.20 -6.47
N ASN A 70 16.02 16.12 -6.06
CA ASN A 70 17.48 16.07 -5.92
C ASN A 70 18.21 15.96 -7.27
N LEU A 71 17.57 15.43 -8.31
CA LEU A 71 18.17 15.28 -9.65
C LEU A 71 18.02 16.53 -10.53
N ILE A 72 17.06 17.40 -10.22
CA ILE A 72 16.76 18.62 -10.98
C ILE A 72 17.40 19.87 -10.36
N ASN A 73 17.88 19.78 -9.11
CA ASN A 73 18.74 20.79 -8.47
C ASN A 73 20.21 20.59 -8.83
#